data_AF-A0A6V7JEZ5-F1
#
_entry.id   AF-A0A6V7JEZ5-F1
#
_cell.length_a   1.000
_cell.length_b   1.000
_cell.length_c   1.000
_cell.angle_alpha   90.00
_cell.angle_beta   90.00
_cell.angle_gamma   90.00
#
_symmetry.space_group_name_H-M   'P 1'
#
loop_
_entity.id
_entity.type
_entity.pdbx_description
1 polymer ?
#
loop_
_entity_poly.entity_id
_entity_poly.type
_entity_poly.pdbx_seq_one_letter_code
_entity_poly.pdbx_strand_id
1 'polypeptide(L)'
;MTFSASLIFYILPMEPVVMDLIIPLNVSRLRQATINVDYSIYGLPGDHFYLSVIHGLLLGLVAAILIASVDSFVVIGAEHCCGLFKATG
;
A
#
# COMPACT_ATOMS: atom_id res chain seq x y z
N MET A 1 7.19 12.35 -4.53
CA MET A 1 7.31 11.10 -5.30
C MET A 1 6.69 9.90 -4.56
N THR A 2 6.88 9.79 -3.24
CA THR A 2 6.27 8.73 -2.41
C THR A 2 4.74 8.74 -2.44
N PHE A 3 4.10 9.89 -2.26
CA PHE A 3 2.63 10.02 -2.26
C PHE A 3 1.96 9.57 -3.57
N SER A 4 2.51 9.96 -4.72
CA SER A 4 1.99 9.58 -6.04
C SER A 4 2.14 8.08 -6.33
N ALA A 5 3.22 7.46 -5.87
CA ALA A 5 3.44 6.02 -6.02
C ALA A 5 2.47 5.20 -5.17
N SER A 6 2.20 5.65 -3.94
CA SER A 6 1.20 5.02 -3.07
C SER A 6 -0.20 5.08 -3.68
N LEU A 7 -0.61 6.21 -4.25
CA LEU A 7 -1.90 6.35 -4.93
C LEU A 7 -2.11 5.33 -6.05
N ILE A 8 -1.09 5.11 -6.90
CA ILE A 8 -1.15 4.12 -7.97
C ILE A 8 -1.30 2.71 -7.40
N PHE A 9 -0.55 2.41 -6.34
CA PHE A 9 -0.65 1.12 -5.64
C PHE A 9 -2.06 0.83 -5.09
N TYR A 10 -2.80 1.85 -4.65
CA TYR A 10 -4.19 1.72 -4.18
C TYR A 10 -5.21 1.51 -5.31
N ILE A 11 -4.97 2.11 -6.49
CA ILE A 11 -5.92 2.08 -7.60
C ILE A 11 -5.89 0.73 -8.34
N LEU A 12 -4.71 0.10 -8.47
CA LEU A 12 -4.54 -1.17 -9.17
C LEU A 12 -5.47 -2.31 -8.67
N PRO A 13 -5.54 -2.63 -7.35
CA PRO A 13 -6.47 -3.65 -6.83
C PRO A 13 -7.95 -3.34 -7.03
N MET A 14 -8.31 -2.07 -7.19
CA MET A 14 -9.70 -1.62 -7.28
C MET A 14 -10.28 -1.78 -8.69
N GLU A 15 -9.45 -2.04 -9.70
CA GLU A 15 -9.86 -2.23 -11.09
C GLU A 15 -11.03 -3.23 -11.26
N PRO A 16 -10.97 -4.48 -10.76
CA PRO A 16 -12.09 -5.41 -10.90
C PRO A 16 -13.36 -4.95 -10.16
N VAL A 17 -13.22 -4.24 -9.02
CA VAL A 17 -14.35 -3.75 -8.23
C VAL A 17 -15.07 -2.60 -8.95
N VAL A 18 -14.30 -1.65 -9.48
CA VAL A 18 -14.84 -0.52 -10.25
C VAL A 18 -15.48 -1.03 -11.54
N MET A 19 -14.85 -2.00 -12.21
CA MET A 19 -15.37 -2.57 -13.44
C MET A 19 -16.66 -3.38 -13.23
N ASP A 20 -16.82 -4.08 -12.10
CA ASP A 20 -18.08 -4.75 -11.73
C ASP A 20 -19.23 -3.75 -11.48
N LEU A 21 -18.93 -2.51 -11.04
CA LEU A 21 -19.91 -1.45 -10.85
C LEU A 21 -20.35 -0.81 -12.17
N ILE A 22 -19.40 -0.51 -13.06
CA ILE A 22 -19.67 0.20 -14.33
C ILE A 22 -20.28 -0.75 -15.37
N ILE A 23 -19.72 -1.95 -15.50
CA ILE A 23 -20.12 -2.93 -16.53
C ILE A 23 -20.20 -4.31 -15.85
N PRO A 24 -21.32 -4.65 -15.20
CA PRO A 24 -21.47 -5.96 -14.57
C PRO A 24 -21.44 -7.08 -15.63
N LEU A 25 -20.64 -8.12 -15.38
CA LEU A 25 -20.60 -9.32 -16.20
C LEU A 25 -21.48 -10.41 -15.57
N ASN A 26 -22.12 -11.24 -16.40
CA ASN A 26 -22.92 -12.39 -15.92
C ASN A 26 -22.04 -13.52 -15.34
N VAL A 27 -20.72 -13.41 -15.48
CA VAL A 27 -19.70 -14.29 -14.90
C VAL A 27 -18.76 -13.47 -14.03
N SER A 28 -18.29 -14.07 -12.93
CA SER A 28 -17.31 -13.45 -12.04
C SER A 28 -16.00 -13.18 -12.79
N ARG A 29 -15.51 -11.93 -12.77
CA ARG A 29 -14.19 -11.58 -13.30
C ARG A 29 -13.08 -12.34 -12.56
N LEU A 30 -11.99 -12.62 -13.28
CA LEU A 30 -10.77 -13.11 -12.64
C LEU A 30 -10.26 -12.03 -11.67
N ARG A 31 -10.22 -12.39 -10.39
CA ARG A 31 -9.82 -11.51 -9.31
C ARG A 31 -8.38 -11.84 -8.94
N GLN A 32 -7.43 -11.04 -9.42
CA GLN A 32 -6.03 -11.16 -9.00
C GLN A 32 -5.79 -10.32 -7.74
N ALA A 33 -5.37 -10.96 -6.66
CA ALA A 33 -4.92 -10.23 -5.47
C ALA A 33 -3.60 -9.50 -5.81
N THR A 34 -3.53 -8.20 -5.49
CA THR A 34 -2.32 -7.39 -5.71
C THR A 34 -1.12 -7.92 -4.92
N ILE A 35 -1.39 -8.51 -3.75
CA ILE A 35 -0.41 -9.25 -2.98
C ILE A 35 -0.95 -10.67 -2.85
N ASN A 36 -0.19 -11.63 -3.37
CA ASN A 36 -0.54 -13.04 -3.20
C ASN A 36 -0.19 -13.46 -1.78
N VAL A 37 -1.19 -13.51 -0.90
CA VAL A 37 -1.06 -13.95 0.49
C VAL A 37 -1.88 -15.20 0.65
N ASP A 38 -1.24 -16.28 1.11
CA ASP A 38 -1.94 -17.49 1.46
C ASP A 38 -2.55 -17.36 2.86
N TYR A 39 -3.87 -17.34 2.92
CA TYR A 39 -4.64 -17.32 4.18
C TYR A 39 -5.02 -18.74 4.65
N SER A 40 -4.55 -19.80 3.98
CA SER A 40 -4.87 -21.19 4.33
C SER A 40 -4.48 -21.56 5.76
N ILE A 41 -3.46 -20.90 6.31
CA ILE A 41 -2.91 -21.12 7.66
C ILE A 41 -3.98 -20.87 8.75
N TYR A 42 -4.96 -20.02 8.47
CA TYR A 42 -6.05 -19.72 9.41
C TYR A 42 -7.20 -20.72 9.36
N GLY A 43 -7.12 -21.76 8.52
CA GLY A 43 -8.14 -22.80 8.41
C GLY A 43 -9.47 -22.29 7.86
N LEU A 44 -9.52 -21.11 7.25
CA LEU A 44 -10.73 -20.63 6.59
C LEU A 44 -10.84 -21.31 5.20
N PRO A 45 -11.93 -22.03 4.93
CA PRO A 45 -12.16 -22.63 3.62
C PRO A 45 -12.70 -21.58 2.64
N GLY A 46 -12.10 -21.50 1.46
CA GLY A 46 -12.60 -20.71 0.33
C GLY A 46 -11.66 -19.59 -0.13
N ASP A 47 -12.02 -18.96 -1.23
CA ASP A 47 -11.27 -17.85 -1.81
C ASP A 47 -11.56 -16.55 -1.04
N HIS A 48 -10.55 -15.99 -0.36
CA HIS A 48 -10.70 -14.82 0.52
C HIS A 48 -10.23 -13.54 -0.12
N PHE A 49 -10.65 -13.32 -1.36
CA PHE A 49 -10.25 -12.16 -2.15
C PHE A 49 -10.44 -10.84 -1.41
N TYR A 50 -11.60 -10.58 -0.81
CA TYR A 50 -11.87 -9.31 -0.12
C TYR A 50 -10.97 -9.10 1.11
N LEU A 51 -10.74 -10.15 1.89
CA LEU A 51 -9.87 -10.08 3.06
C LEU A 51 -8.42 -9.84 2.65
N SER A 52 -7.96 -10.53 1.60
CA SER A 52 -6.63 -10.32 1.01
C SER A 52 -6.43 -8.90 0.52
N VAL A 53 -7.42 -8.34 -0.19
CA VAL A 53 -7.39 -6.96 -0.68
C VAL A 53 -7.36 -5.97 0.48
N ILE A 54 -8.25 -6.08 1.46
CA ILE A 54 -8.29 -5.16 2.62
C ILE A 54 -6.97 -5.21 3.40
N HIS A 55 -6.49 -6.41 3.71
CA HIS A 55 -5.25 -6.60 4.44
C HIS A 55 -4.05 -6.04 3.65
N GLY A 56 -3.98 -6.31 2.34
CA GLY A 56 -2.93 -5.80 1.47
C GLY A 56 -2.92 -4.27 1.37
N LEU A 57 -4.09 -3.63 1.31
CA LEU A 57 -4.23 -2.17 1.29
C LEU A 57 -3.79 -1.54 2.61
N LEU A 58 -4.16 -2.15 3.74
CA LEU A 58 -3.75 -1.70 5.07
C LEU A 58 -2.23 -1.83 5.25
N LEU A 59 -1.68 -2.97 4.87
CA LEU A 59 -0.23 -3.21 4.94
C LEU A 59 0.54 -2.23 4.05
N GLY A 60 0.04 -1.99 2.83
CA GLY A 60 0.59 -0.97 1.94
C GLY A 60 0.58 0.43 2.55
N LEU A 61 -0.44 0.76 3.36
CA LEU A 61 -0.58 2.09 3.97
C LEU A 61 0.48 2.29 5.04
N VAL A 62 0.59 1.29 5.91
CA VAL A 62 1.58 1.27 6.99
C VAL A 62 2.98 1.33 6.41
N ALA A 63 3.27 0.53 5.37
CA ALA A 63 4.57 0.55 4.71
C ALA A 63 4.89 1.92 4.10
N ALA A 64 3.93 2.55 3.40
CA ALA A 64 4.13 3.87 2.81
C ALA A 64 4.41 4.96 3.86
N ILE A 65 3.66 4.95 4.97
CA ILE A 65 3.86 5.90 6.08
C ILE A 65 5.24 5.69 6.72
N LEU A 66 5.64 4.44 6.94
CA LEU A 66 6.95 4.14 7.53
C LEU A 66 8.10 4.61 6.64
N ILE A 67 8.04 4.33 5.33
CA ILE A 67 9.05 4.80 4.37
C ILE A 67 9.13 6.33 4.38
N ALA A 68 7.98 7.02 4.28
CA ALA A 68 7.94 8.48 4.29
C ALA A 68 8.47 9.08 5.61
N SER A 69 8.18 8.43 6.74
CA SER A 69 8.66 8.84 8.06
C SER A 69 10.18 8.71 8.17
N VAL A 70 10.73 7.57 7.76
CA VAL A 70 12.19 7.32 7.78
C VAL A 70 12.92 8.29 6.85
N ASP A 71 12.43 8.50 5.63
CA ASP A 71 13.01 9.46 4.69
C ASP A 71 13.03 10.88 5.29
N SER A 72 11.92 11.30 5.90
CA SER A 72 11.82 12.62 6.55
C SER A 72 12.78 12.75 7.73
N PHE A 73 12.90 11.71 8.55
CA PHE A 73 13.79 11.69 9.71
C PHE A 73 15.26 11.84 9.30
N VAL A 74 15.69 11.16 8.23
CA VAL A 74 17.05 11.26 7.70
C VAL A 74 17.35 12.69 7.23
N VAL A 75 16.41 13.32 6.50
CA VAL A 75 16.57 14.70 6.01
C VAL A 75 16.67 15.69 7.17
N ILE A 76 15.79 15.59 8.17
CA ILE A 76 15.80 16.45 9.35
C ILE A 76 17.11 16.27 10.13
N GLY A 77 17.58 15.03 10.30
CA GLY A 77 18.84 14.75 10.97
C GLY A 77 20.04 15.39 10.25
N ALA A 78 20.06 15.33 8.91
CA ALA A 78 21.09 15.98 8.11
C ALA A 78 21.04 17.51 8.26
N GLU A 79 19.86 18.12 8.18
CA GLU A 79 19.67 19.56 8.34
C GLU A 79 20.09 20.03 9.74
N HIS A 80 19.75 19.28 10.79
CA HIS A 80 20.16 19.58 12.16
C HIS A 80 21.69 19.60 12.31
N CYS A 81 22.38 18.60 11.76
CA CYS A 81 23.85 18.56 11.76
C CYS A 81 24.44 19.77 11.02
N CYS A 82 23.95 20.09 9.83
CA CYS A 82 24.39 21.26 9.06
C CYS A 82 24.14 22.58 9.81
N GLY A 83 22.98 22.71 10.46
CA GLY A 83 22.63 23.87 11.28
C GLY A 83 23.56 24.04 12.48
N LEU A 84 23.91 22.95 13.16
CA LEU A 84 24.87 22.96 14.27
C LEU A 84 26.25 23.43 13.79
N PHE A 85 26.76 22.87 12.69
CA PHE A 85 28.04 23.29 12.11
C PHE A 85 28.07 24.77 11.74
N LYS A 86 26.96 25.29 11.21
CA LYS A 86 26.84 26.72 10.88
C LYS A 86 26.76 27.62 12.11
N ALA A 87 26.24 27.12 13.24
CA ALA A 87 26.10 27.89 14.47
C ALA A 87 27.38 27.90 15.31
N THR A 88 28.18 26.83 15.27
CA THR A 88 29.39 26.68 16.10
C THR A 88 30.71 26.80 15.34
N GLY A 89 30.69 26.74 14.01
CA GLY A 89 31.86 26.83 13.13
C GLY A 89 32.09 28.22 12.55
#